data_AF-A0A7S3FJR6-F1
#
_entry.id   AF-A0A7S3FJR6-F1
#
_cell.length_a   1.000
_cell.length_b   1.000
_cell.length_c   1.000
_cell.angle_alpha   90.00
_cell.angle_beta   90.00
_cell.angle_gamma   90.00
#
_symmetry.space_group_name_H-M   'P 1'
#
loop_
_entity.id
_entity.type
_entity.pdbx_description
1 polymer ?
#
loop_
_entity_poly.entity_id
_entity_poly.type
_entity_poly.pdbx_seq_one_letter_code
_entity_poly.pdbx_strand_id
1 'polypeptide(L)'
;EVFEVQQFESAQLSRGSGRRGQKGGHWSACTHLGMFKMFGLNTAPLLMRFLASLQPQEALEIGCGLGTTADYLARFSSGGSQVSCVEPEPMLAEVFAQRAFPMRAAQLSVDLFAQEDTRPEACFNALLTRRFPLVYSFEVAEHIPPHRLPRLIRLVAAATSRLLVFSAARPGQRGTGHYSGSLLSKRQWIDKFTRAGLVLLPKLSAFVSQVAFPERAADISPNVFVMRAQMAADINEEAEVTRAHQLLRRQAFDPAINMTPPVWSSRHARPVTDWFKRQTAARPLQRTFEADHWPALVEVGKHVRC
;
A
#
# COMPACT_ATOMS: atom_id res chain seq x y z
N GLU A 1 20.02 1.70 9.57
CA GLU A 1 19.68 2.97 8.89
C GLU A 1 18.19 3.24 9.06
N VAL A 2 17.85 4.23 9.88
CA VAL A 2 16.48 4.65 10.14
C VAL A 2 16.09 5.64 9.05
N PHE A 3 15.03 5.33 8.28
CA PHE A 3 14.47 6.27 7.31
C PHE A 3 13.83 7.43 8.06
N GLU A 4 14.39 8.63 7.91
CA GLU A 4 13.82 9.85 8.48
C GLU A 4 12.75 10.40 7.52
N VAL A 5 11.48 10.12 7.85
CA VAL A 5 10.32 10.65 7.15
C VAL A 5 10.28 12.17 7.34
N GLN A 6 10.46 12.93 6.26
CA GLN A 6 10.26 14.38 6.29
C GLN A 6 8.81 14.69 6.68
N GLN A 7 8.63 15.49 7.73
CA GLN A 7 7.37 16.18 7.97
C GLN A 7 7.22 17.26 6.90
N PHE A 8 6.22 17.11 6.03
CA PHE A 8 5.85 18.16 5.09
C PHE A 8 5.13 19.27 5.84
N GLU A 9 5.59 20.52 5.67
CA GLU A 9 4.74 21.69 5.88
C GLU A 9 3.50 21.54 5.00
N SER A 10 2.34 21.92 5.53
CA SER A 10 1.05 21.80 4.85
C SER A 10 1.04 22.61 3.56
N ALA A 11 1.53 22.02 2.47
CA ALA A 11 1.27 22.50 1.12
C ALA A 11 -0.25 22.57 1.00
N GLN A 12 -0.77 23.76 0.69
CA GLN A 12 -2.18 23.95 0.39
C GLN A 12 -2.60 22.83 -0.56
N LEU A 13 -3.47 21.93 -0.07
CA LEU A 13 -4.12 20.89 -0.85
C LEU A 13 -4.92 21.60 -1.94
N SER A 14 -4.28 21.95 -3.05
CA SER A 14 -4.96 22.46 -4.22
C SER A 14 -5.88 21.33 -4.65
N ARG A 15 -7.20 21.56 -4.57
CA ARG A 15 -8.21 20.66 -5.16
C ARG A 15 -7.74 20.39 -6.58
N GLY A 16 -7.23 19.18 -6.84
CA GLY A 16 -6.61 18.84 -8.11
C GLY A 16 -7.52 19.24 -9.26
N SER A 17 -7.11 20.26 -10.01
CA SER A 17 -7.88 20.76 -11.15
C SER A 17 -7.69 19.79 -12.31
N GLY A 18 -8.69 18.92 -12.47
CA GLY A 18 -8.82 18.02 -13.61
C GLY A 18 -8.57 16.56 -13.27
N ARG A 19 -9.26 15.68 -14.02
CA ARG A 19 -9.12 14.21 -13.98
C ARG A 19 -7.76 13.76 -14.53
N ARG A 20 -6.66 14.23 -13.95
CA ARG A 20 -5.32 13.67 -14.19
C ARG A 20 -5.36 12.20 -13.73
N GLY A 21 -4.89 11.29 -14.58
CA GLY A 21 -4.99 9.84 -14.37
C GLY A 21 -5.85 9.08 -15.38
N GLN A 22 -6.68 9.75 -16.20
CA GLN A 22 -7.49 9.06 -17.22
C GLN A 22 -6.67 8.29 -18.26
N LYS A 23 -5.45 8.77 -18.53
CA LYS A 23 -4.48 8.13 -19.43
C LYS A 23 -3.49 7.20 -18.69
N GLY A 24 -3.70 6.95 -17.39
CA GLY A 24 -2.75 6.24 -16.52
C GLY A 24 -1.65 7.14 -15.97
N GLY A 25 -0.84 6.61 -15.05
CA GLY A 25 0.42 7.22 -14.58
C GLY A 25 0.33 8.27 -13.47
N HIS A 26 -0.82 8.87 -13.18
CA HIS A 26 -0.97 9.86 -12.10
C HIS A 26 -2.31 9.71 -11.38
N TRP A 27 -2.33 8.93 -10.30
CA TRP A 27 -3.47 8.84 -9.40
C TRP A 27 -3.17 9.66 -8.15
N SER A 28 -3.94 10.72 -7.93
CA SER A 28 -3.91 11.48 -6.66
C SER A 28 -4.95 10.92 -5.68
N ALA A 29 -4.82 11.25 -4.39
CA ALA A 29 -5.88 10.95 -3.42
C ALA A 29 -7.25 11.49 -3.86
N CYS A 30 -7.28 12.68 -4.47
CA CYS A 30 -8.51 13.26 -5.03
C CYS A 30 -9.04 12.46 -6.23
N THR A 31 -8.17 11.90 -7.08
CA THR A 31 -8.58 11.05 -8.20
C THR A 31 -9.25 9.77 -7.67
N HIS A 32 -8.61 9.12 -6.68
CA HIS A 32 -9.19 7.95 -6.01
C HIS A 32 -10.55 8.27 -5.38
N LEU A 33 -10.64 9.33 -4.58
CA LEU A 33 -11.89 9.73 -3.92
C LEU A 33 -12.95 10.25 -4.91
N GLY A 34 -12.56 10.88 -6.02
CA GLY A 34 -13.48 11.30 -7.07
C GLY A 34 -14.09 10.11 -7.81
N MET A 35 -13.33 9.01 -7.93
CA MET A 35 -13.78 7.75 -8.49
C MET A 35 -14.47 6.85 -7.46
N PHE A 36 -14.52 7.25 -6.18
CA PHE A 36 -15.23 6.56 -5.10
C PHE A 36 -16.69 6.25 -5.46
N LYS A 37 -17.38 7.18 -6.12
CA LYS A 37 -18.78 6.94 -6.55
C LYS A 37 -18.93 5.79 -7.54
N MET A 38 -17.88 5.44 -8.28
CA MET A 38 -17.88 4.35 -9.26
C MET A 38 -17.23 3.06 -8.71
N PHE A 39 -16.23 3.17 -7.84
CA PHE A 39 -15.38 2.01 -7.44
C PHE A 39 -15.27 1.82 -5.91
N GLY A 40 -15.95 2.63 -5.10
CA GLY A 40 -15.82 2.60 -3.63
C GLY A 40 -14.41 2.96 -3.15
N LEU A 41 -14.04 2.53 -1.94
CA LEU A 41 -12.67 2.70 -1.40
C LEU A 41 -11.65 1.75 -2.07
N ASN A 42 -12.09 0.91 -3.02
CA ASN A 42 -11.30 -0.14 -3.65
C ASN A 42 -10.62 -1.09 -2.64
N THR A 43 -11.30 -1.37 -1.52
CA THR A 43 -10.78 -2.23 -0.43
C THR A 43 -11.22 -3.68 -0.61
N ALA A 44 -10.40 -4.62 -0.15
CA ALA A 44 -10.72 -6.05 -0.08
C ALA A 44 -10.39 -6.60 1.31
N PRO A 45 -11.24 -6.38 2.33
CA PRO A 45 -11.02 -6.83 3.70
C PRO A 45 -10.56 -8.29 3.85
N LEU A 46 -11.08 -9.23 3.08
CA LEU A 46 -10.66 -10.64 3.15
C LEU A 46 -9.22 -10.81 2.63
N LEU A 47 -8.86 -10.11 1.55
CA LEU A 47 -7.50 -10.10 1.03
C LEU A 47 -6.53 -9.43 2.02
N MET A 48 -6.93 -8.32 2.65
CA MET A 48 -6.13 -7.65 3.68
C MET A 48 -5.88 -8.55 4.88
N ARG A 49 -6.90 -9.27 5.35
CA ARG A 49 -6.77 -10.28 6.42
C ARG A 49 -5.86 -11.44 6.02
N PHE A 50 -5.95 -11.89 4.77
CA PHE A 50 -5.02 -12.90 4.26
C PHE A 50 -3.58 -12.40 4.32
N LEU A 51 -3.29 -11.17 3.85
CA LEU A 51 -1.95 -10.61 3.93
C LEU A 51 -1.46 -10.49 5.38
N ALA A 52 -2.31 -10.04 6.31
CA ALA A 52 -1.97 -9.98 7.73
C ALA A 52 -1.73 -11.38 8.33
N SER A 53 -2.41 -12.40 7.83
CA SER A 53 -2.25 -13.80 8.28
C SER A 53 -0.91 -14.41 7.88
N LEU A 54 -0.21 -13.82 6.89
CA LEU A 54 1.17 -14.16 6.56
C LEU A 54 2.18 -13.63 7.60
N GLN A 55 1.71 -12.82 8.55
CA GLN A 55 2.48 -12.23 9.66
C GLN A 55 3.78 -11.53 9.20
N PRO A 56 3.71 -10.61 8.22
CA PRO A 56 4.89 -9.88 7.77
C PRO A 56 5.38 -8.92 8.86
N GLN A 57 6.65 -9.03 9.26
CA GLN A 57 7.29 -8.01 10.10
C GLN A 57 7.54 -6.71 9.32
N GLU A 58 7.86 -6.86 8.03
CA GLU A 58 8.08 -5.78 7.08
C GLU A 58 7.38 -6.10 5.76
N ALA A 59 6.80 -5.08 5.13
CA ALA A 59 6.15 -5.23 3.84
C ALA A 59 6.39 -4.04 2.91
N LEU A 60 6.41 -4.29 1.60
CA LEU A 60 6.45 -3.29 0.55
C LEU A 60 5.21 -3.38 -0.34
N GLU A 61 4.47 -2.28 -0.46
CA GLU A 61 3.37 -2.12 -1.41
C GLU A 61 3.82 -1.28 -2.61
N ILE A 62 3.67 -1.81 -3.82
CA ILE A 62 3.85 -1.03 -5.05
C ILE A 62 2.47 -0.62 -5.57
N GLY A 63 2.21 0.70 -5.58
CA GLY A 63 0.94 1.33 -5.95
C GLY A 63 -0.09 1.20 -4.83
N CYS A 64 0.12 1.93 -3.74
CA CYS A 64 -0.72 1.82 -2.55
C CYS A 64 -2.07 2.55 -2.65
N GLY A 65 -2.26 3.41 -3.65
CA GLY A 65 -3.42 4.29 -3.76
C GLY A 65 -3.67 5.01 -2.45
N LEU A 66 -4.88 4.92 -1.91
CA LEU A 66 -5.25 5.56 -0.63
C LEU A 66 -4.51 5.01 0.62
N GLY A 67 -3.71 3.95 0.49
CA GLY A 67 -2.93 3.38 1.61
C GLY A 67 -3.73 2.47 2.54
N THR A 68 -4.93 2.06 2.16
CA THR A 68 -5.84 1.28 3.03
C THR A 68 -5.29 -0.10 3.39
N THR A 69 -4.69 -0.81 2.44
CA THR A 69 -4.06 -2.12 2.69
C THR A 69 -2.84 -1.98 3.59
N ALA A 70 -1.99 -1.00 3.30
CA ALA A 70 -0.81 -0.74 4.11
C ALA A 70 -1.12 -0.37 5.55
N ASP A 71 -2.08 0.54 5.74
CA ASP A 71 -2.56 0.94 7.05
C ASP A 71 -3.11 -0.27 7.83
N TYR A 72 -3.88 -1.12 7.14
CA TYR A 72 -4.40 -2.35 7.72
C TYR A 72 -3.27 -3.27 8.20
N LEU A 73 -2.27 -3.54 7.35
CA LEU A 73 -1.14 -4.38 7.72
C LEU A 73 -0.31 -3.79 8.85
N ALA A 74 -0.11 -2.48 8.86
CA ALA A 74 0.65 -1.81 9.92
C ALA A 74 0.01 -2.02 11.29
N ARG A 75 -1.33 -2.02 11.37
CA ARG A 75 -2.08 -2.08 12.63
C ARG A 75 -2.49 -3.48 13.06
N PHE A 76 -2.86 -4.32 12.09
CA PHE A 76 -3.59 -5.57 12.35
C PHE A 76 -2.79 -6.83 12.05
N SER A 77 -1.58 -6.72 11.51
CA SER A 77 -0.62 -7.84 11.56
C SER A 77 -0.25 -8.11 13.02
N SER A 78 -0.01 -9.37 13.39
CA SER A 78 0.36 -9.73 14.76
C SER A 78 1.67 -9.01 15.15
N GLY A 79 1.61 -8.16 16.18
CA GLY A 79 2.74 -7.30 16.59
C GLY A 79 2.92 -6.01 15.77
N GLY A 80 2.05 -5.77 14.78
CA GLY A 80 2.17 -4.70 13.80
C GLY A 80 3.22 -4.99 12.71
N SER A 81 3.05 -4.38 11.54
CA SER A 81 3.98 -4.51 10.41
C SER A 81 4.61 -3.16 10.08
N GLN A 82 5.90 -3.14 9.76
CA GLN A 82 6.54 -1.97 9.18
C GLN A 82 6.28 -1.98 7.66
N VAL A 83 5.33 -1.15 7.21
CA VAL A 83 4.90 -1.15 5.81
C VAL A 83 5.47 0.07 5.10
N SER A 84 6.18 -0.14 4.00
CA SER A 84 6.58 0.90 3.05
C SER A 84 5.69 0.85 1.82
N CYS A 85 5.25 2.01 1.34
CA CYS A 85 4.26 2.13 0.28
C CYS A 85 4.75 3.07 -0.79
N VAL A 86 4.65 2.68 -2.06
CA VAL A 86 5.07 3.51 -3.18
C VAL A 86 3.84 3.97 -3.97
N GLU A 87 3.76 5.27 -4.23
CA GLU A 87 2.80 5.88 -5.15
C GLU A 87 3.45 7.14 -5.75
N PRO A 88 3.17 7.55 -7.00
CA PRO A 88 3.75 8.75 -7.58
C PRO A 88 3.43 10.03 -6.79
N GLU A 89 2.19 10.14 -6.31
CA GLU A 89 1.66 11.35 -5.67
C GLU A 89 1.50 11.18 -4.16
N PRO A 90 1.57 12.26 -3.36
CA PRO A 90 1.27 12.20 -1.94
C PRO A 90 -0.19 11.78 -1.72
N MET A 91 -0.39 10.82 -0.83
CA MET A 91 -1.71 10.27 -0.52
C MET A 91 -2.29 10.93 0.74
N LEU A 92 -3.37 10.36 1.28
CA LEU A 92 -4.07 10.95 2.42
C LEU A 92 -3.13 11.12 3.63
N ALA A 93 -2.97 12.37 4.07
CA ALA A 93 -2.14 12.71 5.23
C ALA A 93 -2.67 12.03 6.51
N GLU A 94 -3.97 11.76 6.59
CA GLU A 94 -4.61 11.01 7.68
C GLU A 94 -4.06 9.60 7.82
N VAL A 95 -3.63 8.98 6.72
CA VAL A 95 -3.06 7.62 6.71
C VAL A 95 -1.56 7.66 7.01
N PHE A 96 -0.83 8.60 6.40
CA PHE A 96 0.64 8.57 6.39
C PHE A 96 1.32 9.60 7.32
N ALA A 97 0.69 10.74 7.58
CA ALA A 97 1.29 11.87 8.30
C ALA A 97 0.72 12.08 9.72
N GLN A 98 -0.58 11.86 9.94
CA GLN A 98 -1.24 12.16 11.21
C GLN A 98 -0.96 11.06 12.27
N ARG A 99 -0.43 11.49 13.42
CA ARG A 99 0.10 10.63 14.51
C ARG A 99 -0.95 9.99 15.43
N ALA A 100 -2.18 9.76 14.97
CA ALA A 100 -3.22 9.24 15.85
C ALA A 100 -3.00 7.77 16.26
N PHE A 101 -2.08 7.04 15.61
CA PHE A 101 -1.90 5.60 15.81
C PHE A 101 -0.44 5.21 16.04
N PRO A 102 -0.16 4.20 16.89
CA PRO A 102 1.19 3.82 17.29
C PRO A 102 2.00 3.14 16.18
N MET A 103 1.33 2.44 15.26
CA MET A 103 1.93 1.82 14.07
C MET A 103 1.35 2.49 12.82
N ARG A 104 2.21 2.86 11.87
CA ARG A 104 1.82 3.49 10.61
C ARG A 104 2.62 2.96 9.43
N ALA A 105 1.99 2.93 8.26
CA ALA A 105 2.71 2.77 7.02
C ALA A 105 3.51 4.05 6.69
N ALA A 106 4.64 3.89 6.01
CA ALA A 106 5.43 4.97 5.45
C ALA A 106 5.15 5.08 3.95
N GLN A 107 4.88 6.29 3.45
CA GLN A 107 4.72 6.54 2.03
C GLN A 107 6.00 7.09 1.42
N LEU A 108 6.42 6.47 0.32
CA LEU A 108 7.35 7.02 -0.65
C LEU A 108 6.55 7.58 -1.84
N SER A 109 6.36 8.91 -1.85
CA SER A 109 5.72 9.62 -2.96
C SER A 109 6.74 9.85 -4.09
N VAL A 110 6.83 8.90 -5.03
CA VAL A 110 7.75 8.97 -6.17
C VAL A 110 7.23 8.11 -7.33
N ASP A 111 7.32 8.64 -8.55
CA ASP A 111 7.12 7.82 -9.75
C ASP A 111 8.40 7.03 -10.04
N LEU A 112 8.51 5.82 -9.51
CA LEU A 112 9.67 4.93 -9.74
C LEU A 112 9.91 4.58 -11.22
N PHE A 113 8.96 4.90 -12.09
CA PHE A 113 8.99 4.59 -13.51
C PHE A 113 9.22 5.83 -14.38
N ALA A 114 9.22 7.04 -13.82
CA ALA A 114 9.52 8.27 -14.56
C ALA A 114 10.91 8.20 -15.22
N GLN A 115 11.04 8.85 -16.39
CA GLN A 115 12.33 9.04 -17.05
C GLN A 115 12.97 10.35 -16.60
N GLU A 116 14.30 10.42 -16.72
CA GLU A 116 15.08 11.67 -16.66
C GLU A 116 15.11 12.41 -15.31
N ASP A 117 14.54 11.82 -14.24
CA ASP A 117 14.67 12.36 -12.88
C ASP A 117 15.61 11.50 -12.03
N THR A 118 16.58 12.17 -11.40
CA THR A 118 17.58 11.58 -10.48
C THR A 118 16.96 10.97 -9.22
N ARG A 119 15.82 11.49 -8.74
CA ARG A 119 15.19 11.01 -7.50
C ARG A 119 14.50 9.65 -7.64
N PRO A 120 13.63 9.41 -8.64
CA PRO A 120 13.13 8.08 -8.97
C PRO A 120 14.23 7.04 -9.10
N GLU A 121 15.35 7.38 -9.74
CA GLU A 121 16.44 6.43 -9.94
C GLU A 121 17.17 6.10 -8.62
N ALA A 122 17.45 7.10 -7.78
CA ALA A 122 18.01 6.87 -6.45
C ALA A 122 17.10 5.97 -5.60
N CYS A 123 15.79 6.23 -5.60
CA CYS A 123 14.84 5.49 -4.77
C CYS A 123 14.61 4.08 -5.31
N PHE A 124 14.58 3.92 -6.63
CA PHE A 124 14.55 2.62 -7.27
C PHE A 124 15.76 1.78 -6.86
N ASN A 125 16.97 2.35 -6.93
CA ASN A 125 18.19 1.64 -6.55
C ASN A 125 18.25 1.31 -5.05
N ALA A 126 17.78 2.21 -4.19
CA ALA A 126 17.64 1.93 -2.76
C ALA A 126 16.72 0.72 -2.52
N LEU A 127 15.54 0.70 -3.17
CA LEU A 127 14.59 -0.42 -3.04
C LEU A 127 15.10 -1.74 -3.66
N LEU A 128 15.98 -1.69 -4.67
CA LEU A 128 16.61 -2.90 -5.22
C LEU A 128 17.54 -3.62 -4.23
N THR A 129 18.15 -2.87 -3.30
CA THR A 129 19.07 -3.42 -2.29
C THR A 129 18.34 -3.82 -1.01
N ARG A 130 17.15 -3.25 -0.77
CA ARG A 130 16.28 -3.62 0.34
C ARG A 130 15.56 -4.93 0.04
N ARG A 131 15.25 -5.67 1.10
CA ARG A 131 14.66 -7.00 1.05
C ARG A 131 13.51 -7.06 2.04
N PHE A 132 12.29 -7.26 1.54
CA PHE A 132 11.06 -7.28 2.31
C PHE A 132 10.54 -8.72 2.40
N PRO A 133 10.22 -9.22 3.61
CA PRO A 133 9.55 -10.50 3.81
C PRO A 133 8.26 -10.62 3.01
N LEU A 134 7.52 -9.54 2.82
CA LEU A 134 6.34 -9.50 1.97
C LEU A 134 6.43 -8.33 0.97
N VAL A 135 6.31 -8.63 -0.31
CA VAL A 135 6.05 -7.63 -1.36
C VAL A 135 4.68 -7.89 -1.94
N TYR A 136 3.89 -6.83 -2.16
CA TYR A 136 2.61 -6.97 -2.81
C TYR A 136 2.26 -5.81 -3.73
N SER A 137 1.45 -6.09 -4.75
CA SER A 137 0.96 -5.10 -5.72
C SER A 137 -0.31 -5.63 -6.37
N PHE A 138 -1.35 -4.80 -6.41
CA PHE A 138 -2.67 -5.18 -6.94
C PHE A 138 -3.19 -4.12 -7.89
N GLU A 139 -3.52 -4.50 -9.13
CA GLU A 139 -4.11 -3.60 -10.13
C GLU A 139 -3.26 -2.34 -10.42
N VAL A 140 -1.93 -2.53 -10.56
CA VAL A 140 -0.97 -1.44 -10.81
C VAL A 140 -0.25 -1.62 -12.14
N ALA A 141 0.14 -2.84 -12.49
CA ALA A 141 1.01 -3.09 -13.63
C ALA A 141 0.35 -2.72 -14.98
N GLU A 142 -0.97 -2.79 -15.07
CA GLU A 142 -1.75 -2.35 -16.22
C GLU A 142 -1.67 -0.84 -16.49
N HIS A 143 -1.30 -0.05 -15.48
CA HIS A 143 -1.11 1.40 -15.58
C HIS A 143 0.33 1.78 -15.92
N ILE A 144 1.23 0.81 -16.03
CA ILE A 144 2.63 1.02 -16.36
C ILE A 144 2.82 0.71 -17.85
N PRO A 145 3.44 1.62 -18.64
CA PRO A 145 3.72 1.38 -20.05
C PRO A 145 4.50 0.07 -20.27
N PRO A 146 4.20 -0.70 -21.35
CA PRO A 146 4.78 -2.03 -21.55
C PRO A 146 6.32 -2.07 -21.51
N HIS A 147 6.98 -1.03 -22.05
CA HIS A 147 8.43 -0.91 -22.06
C HIS A 147 9.06 -0.71 -20.67
N ARG A 148 8.26 -0.34 -19.65
CA ARG A 148 8.68 -0.16 -18.25
C ARG A 148 8.37 -1.37 -17.37
N LEU A 149 7.60 -2.35 -17.85
CA LEU A 149 7.33 -3.58 -17.09
C LEU A 149 8.58 -4.35 -16.67
N PRO A 150 9.66 -4.45 -17.48
CA PRO A 150 10.91 -5.08 -17.02
C PRO A 150 11.48 -4.42 -15.76
N ARG A 151 11.34 -3.09 -15.63
CA ARG A 151 11.77 -2.32 -14.46
C ARG A 151 10.93 -2.67 -13.21
N LEU A 152 9.61 -2.75 -13.36
CA LEU A 152 8.71 -3.22 -12.29
C LEU A 152 9.06 -4.64 -11.83
N ILE A 153 9.21 -5.57 -12.78
CA ILE A 153 9.51 -6.98 -12.48
C ILE A 153 10.85 -7.09 -11.74
N ARG A 154 11.89 -6.37 -12.22
CA ARG A 154 13.20 -6.33 -11.55
C ARG A 154 13.08 -5.84 -10.12
N LEU A 155 12.36 -4.75 -9.88
CA LEU A 155 12.15 -4.20 -8.54
C LEU A 155 11.43 -5.19 -7.62
N VAL A 156 10.26 -5.68 -8.05
CA VAL A 156 9.43 -6.56 -7.24
C VAL A 156 10.14 -7.87 -6.93
N ALA A 157 10.83 -8.46 -7.91
CA ALA A 157 11.59 -9.70 -7.69
C ALA A 157 12.81 -9.48 -6.79
N ALA A 158 13.55 -8.39 -6.97
CA ALA A 158 14.70 -8.06 -6.12
C ALA A 158 14.27 -7.72 -4.69
N ALA A 159 13.19 -6.97 -4.51
CA ALA A 159 12.69 -6.57 -3.19
C ALA A 159 12.12 -7.75 -2.40
N THR A 160 11.61 -8.80 -3.06
CA THR A 160 11.02 -9.97 -2.37
C THR A 160 12.09 -10.83 -1.70
N SER A 161 12.01 -11.01 -0.38
CA SER A 161 12.89 -11.94 0.37
C SER A 161 12.21 -13.23 0.83
N ARG A 162 10.89 -13.21 1.03
CA ARG A 162 10.11 -14.41 1.40
C ARG A 162 8.90 -14.61 0.47
N LEU A 163 7.91 -13.71 0.46
CA LEU A 163 6.68 -13.85 -0.33
C LEU A 163 6.39 -12.64 -1.23
N LEU A 164 5.90 -12.91 -2.44
CA LEU A 164 5.25 -11.97 -3.35
C LEU A 164 3.77 -12.33 -3.45
N VAL A 165 2.87 -11.37 -3.25
CA VAL A 165 1.44 -11.50 -3.58
C VAL A 165 1.08 -10.46 -4.64
N PHE A 166 0.69 -10.90 -5.85
CA PHE A 166 0.60 -10.01 -7.00
C PHE A 166 -0.69 -10.23 -7.78
N SER A 167 -1.34 -9.14 -8.22
CA SER A 167 -2.35 -9.13 -9.28
C SER A 167 -2.15 -7.93 -10.22
N ALA A 168 -2.71 -8.04 -11.41
CA ALA A 168 -2.84 -6.95 -12.37
C ALA A 168 -4.02 -7.24 -13.30
N ALA A 169 -4.51 -6.25 -14.02
CA ALA A 169 -5.61 -6.47 -14.95
C ALA A 169 -5.29 -7.52 -16.03
N ARG A 170 -6.26 -8.41 -16.29
CA ARG A 170 -6.16 -9.49 -17.29
C ARG A 170 -6.50 -9.00 -18.72
N PRO A 171 -6.17 -9.75 -19.78
CA PRO A 171 -6.60 -9.44 -21.13
C PRO A 171 -8.12 -9.22 -21.21
N GLY A 172 -8.54 -8.12 -21.83
CA GLY A 172 -9.95 -7.74 -21.97
C GLY A 172 -10.59 -7.08 -20.74
N GLN A 173 -9.88 -6.99 -19.61
CA GLN A 173 -10.38 -6.26 -18.44
C GLN A 173 -10.40 -4.76 -18.73
N ARG A 174 -11.59 -4.16 -18.59
CA ARG A 174 -11.79 -2.72 -18.73
C ARG A 174 -11.25 -2.00 -17.51
N GLY A 175 -10.79 -0.78 -17.71
CA GLY A 175 -10.41 0.13 -16.63
C GLY A 175 -9.75 1.39 -17.18
N THR A 176 -9.66 2.39 -16.32
CA THR A 176 -9.14 3.72 -16.72
C THR A 176 -7.62 3.70 -16.72
N GLY A 177 -6.99 4.18 -17.78
CA GLY A 177 -5.52 4.22 -17.86
C GLY A 177 -4.84 2.87 -18.03
N HIS A 178 -5.53 1.86 -18.57
CA HIS A 178 -4.94 0.57 -18.91
C HIS A 178 -4.13 0.67 -20.21
N TYR A 179 -2.93 0.12 -20.21
CA TYR A 179 -2.14 -0.11 -21.43
C TYR A 179 -2.40 -1.52 -21.95
N SER A 180 -2.85 -1.65 -23.21
CA SER A 180 -3.16 -2.97 -23.81
C SER A 180 -1.98 -3.95 -23.76
N GLY A 181 -0.74 -3.48 -23.93
CA GLY A 181 0.47 -4.30 -23.84
C GLY A 181 0.86 -4.71 -22.40
N SER A 182 0.17 -4.19 -21.40
CA SER A 182 0.36 -4.51 -19.97
C SER A 182 -0.75 -5.38 -19.40
N LEU A 183 -1.81 -5.64 -20.17
CA LEU A 183 -2.89 -6.57 -19.82
C LEU A 183 -2.45 -8.01 -20.07
N LEU A 184 -1.75 -8.60 -19.11
CA LEU A 184 -1.19 -9.94 -19.23
C LEU A 184 -1.99 -10.96 -18.41
N SER A 185 -2.10 -12.17 -18.94
CA SER A 185 -2.69 -13.29 -18.22
C SER A 185 -1.85 -13.70 -17.01
N LYS A 186 -2.48 -14.37 -16.05
CA LYS A 186 -1.84 -14.92 -14.84
C LYS A 186 -0.58 -15.71 -15.17
N ARG A 187 -0.67 -16.59 -16.18
CA ARG A 187 0.45 -17.39 -16.67
C ARG A 187 1.61 -16.53 -17.18
N GLN A 188 1.32 -15.49 -17.97
CA GLN A 188 2.37 -14.60 -18.48
C GLN A 188 3.08 -13.83 -17.36
N TRP A 189 2.35 -13.39 -16.31
CA TRP A 189 2.96 -12.77 -15.13
C TRP A 189 3.82 -13.76 -14.35
N ILE A 190 3.31 -14.96 -14.08
CA ILE A 190 4.05 -16.03 -13.41
C ILE A 190 5.34 -16.35 -14.19
N ASP A 191 5.28 -16.50 -15.52
CA ASP A 191 6.45 -16.78 -16.35
C ASP A 191 7.50 -15.65 -16.26
N LYS A 192 7.05 -14.39 -16.21
CA LYS A 192 7.95 -13.23 -16.08
C LYS A 192 8.65 -13.18 -14.72
N PHE A 193 7.93 -13.42 -13.63
CA PHE A 193 8.52 -13.47 -12.30
C PHE A 193 9.36 -14.73 -12.06
N THR A 194 9.01 -15.85 -12.70
CA THR A 194 9.81 -17.08 -12.67
C THR A 194 11.16 -16.88 -13.32
N ARG A 195 11.20 -16.23 -14.49
CA ARG A 195 12.46 -15.79 -15.13
C ARG A 195 13.28 -14.80 -14.28
N ALA A 196 12.63 -14.09 -13.36
CA ALA A 196 13.28 -13.20 -12.40
C ALA A 196 13.69 -13.89 -11.08
N GLY A 197 13.56 -15.23 -10.98
CA GLY A 197 14.03 -16.01 -9.84
C GLY A 197 13.00 -16.22 -8.72
N LEU A 198 11.71 -15.95 -8.94
CA LEU A 198 10.66 -16.31 -8.00
C LEU A 198 10.07 -17.68 -8.32
N VAL A 199 9.54 -18.37 -7.30
CA VAL A 199 8.94 -19.70 -7.44
C VAL A 199 7.46 -19.65 -7.11
N LEU A 200 6.60 -20.13 -8.00
CA LEU A 200 5.15 -20.16 -7.80
C LEU A 200 4.77 -21.03 -6.59
N LEU A 201 3.83 -20.54 -5.79
CA LEU A 201 3.14 -21.31 -4.75
C LEU A 201 1.69 -21.58 -5.22
N PRO A 202 1.40 -22.72 -5.87
CA PRO A 202 0.11 -22.95 -6.53
C PRO A 202 -1.08 -23.09 -5.57
N LYS A 203 -0.94 -23.75 -4.42
CA LYS A 203 -2.01 -23.89 -3.42
C LYS A 203 -2.32 -22.56 -2.75
N LEU A 204 -1.30 -21.80 -2.37
CA LEU A 204 -1.47 -20.48 -1.77
C LEU A 204 -2.02 -19.47 -2.79
N SER A 205 -1.64 -19.61 -4.07
CA SER A 205 -2.24 -18.88 -5.19
C SER A 205 -3.72 -19.19 -5.41
N ALA A 206 -4.11 -20.46 -5.30
CA ALA A 206 -5.50 -20.87 -5.38
C ALA A 206 -6.29 -20.34 -4.17
N PHE A 207 -5.71 -20.43 -2.98
CA PHE A 207 -6.32 -19.94 -1.75
C PHE A 207 -6.56 -18.42 -1.77
N VAL A 208 -5.54 -17.62 -2.11
CA VAL A 208 -5.72 -16.15 -2.18
C VAL A 208 -6.74 -15.74 -3.26
N SER A 209 -6.84 -16.49 -4.37
CA SER A 209 -7.86 -16.26 -5.39
C SER A 209 -9.27 -16.49 -4.85
N GLN A 210 -9.48 -17.55 -4.06
CA GLN A 210 -10.75 -17.81 -3.37
C GLN A 210 -11.05 -16.77 -2.30
N VAL A 211 -10.05 -16.33 -1.53
CA VAL A 211 -10.19 -15.26 -0.53
C VAL A 211 -10.61 -13.94 -1.18
N ALA A 212 -10.02 -13.59 -2.33
CA ALA A 212 -10.35 -12.36 -3.04
C ALA A 212 -11.71 -12.42 -3.76
N PHE A 213 -12.23 -13.62 -4.08
CA PHE A 213 -13.42 -13.79 -4.92
C PHE A 213 -14.67 -13.03 -4.43
N PRO A 214 -15.08 -13.09 -3.14
CA PRO A 214 -16.33 -12.46 -2.69
C PRO A 214 -16.35 -10.94 -2.88
N GLU A 215 -15.20 -10.29 -2.84
CA GLU A 215 -15.07 -8.83 -2.88
C GLU A 215 -14.57 -8.34 -4.24
N ARG A 216 -13.76 -9.16 -4.93
CA ARG A 216 -12.92 -8.79 -6.09
C ARG A 216 -12.93 -9.87 -7.18
N ALA A 217 -14.09 -10.49 -7.42
CA ALA A 217 -14.27 -11.48 -8.49
C ALA A 217 -13.98 -10.93 -9.90
N ALA A 218 -14.25 -9.64 -10.12
CA ALA A 218 -14.21 -9.04 -11.45
C ALA A 218 -12.80 -8.62 -11.89
N ASP A 219 -11.86 -8.42 -10.97
CA ASP A 219 -10.55 -7.81 -11.22
C ASP A 219 -9.40 -8.64 -10.61
N ILE A 220 -9.28 -8.71 -9.28
CA ILE A 220 -8.13 -9.32 -8.59
C ILE A 220 -8.19 -10.85 -8.63
N SER A 221 -9.32 -11.44 -8.20
CA SER A 221 -9.43 -12.90 -7.98
C SER A 221 -9.00 -13.75 -9.19
N PRO A 222 -9.34 -13.39 -10.45
CA PRO A 222 -8.93 -14.17 -11.62
C PRO A 222 -7.43 -14.14 -11.93
N ASN A 223 -6.71 -13.08 -11.52
CA ASN A 223 -5.32 -12.86 -11.92
C ASN A 223 -4.32 -12.82 -10.74
N VAL A 224 -4.79 -12.93 -9.49
CA VAL A 224 -3.92 -12.92 -8.30
C VAL A 224 -3.16 -14.24 -8.13
N PHE A 225 -1.90 -14.17 -7.71
CA PHE A 225 -1.06 -15.33 -7.35
C PHE A 225 -0.07 -15.00 -6.24
N VAL A 226 0.51 -16.05 -5.66
CA VAL A 226 1.57 -15.97 -4.66
C VAL A 226 2.81 -16.68 -5.16
N MET A 227 3.97 -16.04 -5.00
CA MET A 227 5.27 -16.63 -5.27
C MET A 227 6.17 -16.47 -4.05
N ARG A 228 7.23 -17.27 -3.97
CA ARG A 228 8.28 -17.10 -2.98
C ARG A 228 9.61 -16.71 -3.61
N ALA A 229 10.47 -16.08 -2.82
CA ALA A 229 11.88 -15.95 -3.18
C ALA A 229 12.54 -17.34 -3.25
N GLN A 230 13.53 -17.48 -4.14
CA GLN A 230 14.26 -18.74 -4.28
C GLN A 230 14.96 -19.16 -2.99
N MET A 231 15.51 -18.19 -2.24
CA MET A 231 16.20 -18.41 -0.95
C MET A 231 15.27 -18.83 0.19
N ALA A 232 13.96 -18.54 0.10
CA ALA A 232 12.97 -18.93 1.11
C ALA A 232 12.42 -20.34 0.81
N ALA A 233 13.31 -21.32 0.64
CA ALA A 233 12.94 -22.70 0.29
C ALA A 233 12.26 -23.45 1.46
N ASP A 234 12.32 -22.91 2.67
CA ASP A 234 11.72 -23.40 3.90
C ASP A 234 10.19 -23.24 3.97
N ILE A 235 9.60 -22.46 3.06
CA ILE A 235 8.14 -22.22 3.06
C ILE A 235 7.39 -23.52 2.76
N ASN A 236 6.74 -24.05 3.80
CA ASN A 236 5.74 -25.11 3.67
C ASN A 236 4.39 -24.50 3.30
N GLU A 237 4.04 -24.62 2.03
CA GLU A 237 2.82 -24.03 1.47
C GLU A 237 1.53 -24.53 2.17
N GLU A 238 1.46 -25.81 2.54
CA GLU A 238 0.30 -26.39 3.21
C GLU A 238 0.11 -25.78 4.62
N ALA A 239 1.22 -25.58 5.32
CA ALA A 239 1.22 -24.95 6.64
C ALA A 239 0.78 -23.48 6.56
N GLU A 240 1.22 -22.74 5.54
CA GLU A 240 0.80 -21.34 5.32
C GLU A 240 -0.69 -21.24 4.97
N VAL A 241 -1.21 -22.11 4.08
CA VAL A 241 -2.65 -22.18 3.79
C VAL A 241 -3.45 -22.52 5.05
N THR A 242 -3.01 -23.50 5.83
CA THR A 242 -3.65 -23.91 7.08
C THR A 242 -3.69 -22.76 8.09
N ARG A 243 -2.57 -22.07 8.29
CA ARG A 243 -2.45 -20.91 9.19
C ARG A 243 -3.38 -19.78 8.75
N ALA A 244 -3.32 -19.41 7.47
CA ALA A 244 -4.14 -18.33 6.92
C ALA A 244 -5.64 -18.62 7.07
N HIS A 245 -6.05 -19.85 6.76
CA HIS A 245 -7.43 -20.30 6.92
C HIS A 245 -7.88 -20.31 8.38
N GLN A 246 -7.04 -20.78 9.32
CA GLN A 246 -7.36 -20.73 10.76
C GLN A 246 -7.54 -19.29 11.27
N LEU A 247 -6.66 -18.37 10.86
CA LEU A 247 -6.74 -16.96 11.27
C LEU A 247 -7.98 -16.27 10.68
N LEU A 248 -8.27 -16.50 9.40
CA LEU A 248 -9.47 -15.96 8.75
C LEU A 248 -10.76 -16.47 9.43
N ARG A 249 -10.81 -17.73 9.84
CA ARG A 249 -11.93 -18.28 10.62
C ARG A 249 -12.03 -17.65 12.01
N ARG A 250 -10.92 -17.54 12.75
CA ARG A 250 -10.94 -16.94 14.10
C ARG A 250 -11.42 -15.48 14.07
N GLN A 251 -10.94 -14.69 13.12
CA GLN A 251 -11.35 -13.28 12.98
C GLN A 251 -12.78 -13.09 12.44
N ALA A 252 -13.38 -14.10 11.82
CA ALA A 252 -14.79 -14.07 11.45
C ALA A 252 -15.72 -14.21 12.67
N PHE A 253 -15.20 -14.69 13.81
CA PHE A 253 -15.95 -14.98 15.04
C PHE A 253 -15.47 -14.19 16.26
N ASP A 254 -14.57 -13.21 16.10
CA ASP A 254 -14.18 -12.32 17.18
C ASP A 254 -15.14 -11.10 17.22
N PRO A 255 -16.07 -11.02 18.19
CA PRO A 255 -16.99 -9.89 18.32
C PRO A 255 -16.27 -8.57 18.63
N ALA A 256 -15.01 -8.58 19.07
CA ALA A 256 -14.23 -7.37 19.33
C ALA A 256 -13.61 -6.75 18.05
N ILE A 257 -13.49 -7.54 16.97
CA ILE A 257 -13.06 -7.07 15.62
C ILE A 257 -14.27 -6.78 14.74
N ASN A 258 -15.48 -7.17 15.19
CA ASN A 258 -16.70 -6.59 14.66
C ASN A 258 -16.60 -5.09 14.95
N MET A 259 -16.47 -4.28 13.90
CA MET A 259 -16.43 -2.83 13.98
C MET A 259 -17.78 -2.34 14.52
N THR A 260 -18.02 -2.53 15.81
CA THR A 260 -18.97 -1.73 16.54
C THR A 260 -18.41 -0.32 16.40
N PRO A 261 -19.11 0.59 15.69
CA PRO A 261 -18.69 1.98 15.73
C PRO A 261 -18.55 2.34 17.20
N PRO A 262 -17.51 3.08 17.61
CA PRO A 262 -17.38 3.50 19.00
C PRO A 262 -18.74 4.05 19.41
N VAL A 263 -19.32 3.49 20.48
CA VAL A 263 -20.58 3.98 21.02
C VAL A 263 -20.29 5.42 21.42
N TRP A 264 -20.63 6.35 20.53
CA TRP A 264 -20.64 7.76 20.83
C TRP A 264 -21.68 7.90 21.91
N SER A 265 -21.22 7.97 23.17
CA SER A 265 -22.12 8.25 24.27
C SER A 265 -22.86 9.54 23.91
N SER A 266 -24.18 9.48 23.89
CA SER A 266 -25.08 10.54 23.46
C SER A 266 -24.99 11.82 24.30
N ARG A 267 -24.04 11.92 25.23
CA ARG A 267 -23.87 13.09 26.09
C ARG A 267 -23.21 14.28 25.39
N HIS A 268 -22.57 14.11 24.22
CA HIS A 268 -21.86 15.21 23.52
C HIS A 268 -22.22 15.36 22.04
N ALA A 269 -23.43 14.98 21.62
CA ALA A 269 -23.94 15.36 20.30
C ALA A 269 -24.26 16.87 20.28
N ARG A 270 -23.24 17.71 20.05
CA ARG A 270 -23.48 19.08 19.62
C ARG A 270 -23.55 19.10 18.09
N PRO A 271 -24.50 19.85 17.50
CA PRO A 271 -24.67 19.89 16.05
C PRO A 271 -23.38 20.35 15.35
N VAL A 272 -23.06 19.67 14.25
CA VAL A 272 -21.85 19.86 13.41
C VAL A 272 -21.70 21.30 12.88
N THR A 273 -22.75 22.11 12.95
CA THR A 273 -22.75 23.53 12.56
C THR A 273 -21.94 24.43 13.51
N ASP A 274 -21.63 23.96 14.72
CA ASP A 274 -20.95 24.77 15.75
C ASP A 274 -19.42 24.63 15.75
N TRP A 275 -18.89 23.60 15.06
CA TRP A 275 -17.45 23.37 14.94
C TRP A 275 -16.77 24.37 13.99
N PHE A 276 -17.44 24.75 12.89
CA PHE A 276 -16.92 25.73 11.94
C PHE A 276 -16.88 27.18 12.48
N LYS A 277 -17.70 27.50 13.49
CA LYS A 277 -17.78 28.88 14.04
C LYS A 277 -16.72 29.19 15.10
N ARG A 278 -16.01 28.20 15.63
CA ARG A 278 -15.06 28.40 16.74
C ARG A 278 -13.59 28.50 16.32
N GLN A 279 -13.26 28.30 15.04
CA GLN A 279 -11.88 28.51 14.55
C GLN A 279 -11.49 29.98 14.33
N THR A 280 -12.40 30.95 14.52
CA THR A 280 -12.09 32.38 14.37
C THR A 280 -11.81 33.12 15.69
N ALA A 281 -11.69 32.44 16.82
CA ALA A 281 -11.33 33.06 18.09
C ALA A 281 -10.16 32.32 18.76
N ALA A 282 -8.95 32.58 18.27
CA ALA A 282 -7.71 32.11 18.90
C ALA A 282 -7.43 32.90 20.20
N ARG A 283 -7.24 32.18 21.31
CA ARG A 283 -6.44 32.63 22.45
C ARG A 283 -5.24 31.67 22.60
N PRO A 284 -4.03 32.18 22.84
CA PRO A 284 -2.83 31.34 22.91
C PRO A 284 -2.77 30.66 24.29
N LEU A 285 -2.67 29.34 24.29
CA LEU A 285 -2.25 28.60 25.47
C LEU A 285 -0.79 28.20 25.27
N GLN A 286 0.11 29.05 25.77
CA GLN A 286 1.47 28.67 26.10
C GLN A 286 1.41 27.66 27.26
N ARG A 287 1.80 26.42 26.99
CA ARG A 287 2.46 25.58 27.99
C ARG A 287 3.67 24.94 27.33
N THR A 288 4.81 25.47 27.70
CA THR A 288 6.14 24.92 27.45
C THR A 288 6.24 23.57 28.15
N PHE A 289 6.56 22.53 27.40
CA PHE A 289 7.26 21.36 27.92
C PHE A 289 8.64 21.40 27.27
N GLU A 290 9.64 21.63 28.10
CA GLU A 290 11.06 21.61 27.75
C GLU A 290 11.44 20.17 27.39
N ALA A 291 11.98 20.01 26.18
CA ALA A 291 12.73 18.84 25.77
C ALA A 291 14.14 19.32 25.44
N ASP A 292 14.96 19.43 26.48
CA ASP A 292 16.39 19.64 26.33
C ASP A 292 17.08 18.35 25.85
N HIS A 293 18.07 18.57 24.98
CA HIS A 293 19.07 17.65 24.45
C HIS A 293 18.69 16.85 23.19
N TRP A 294 18.97 17.43 22.01
CA TRP A 294 19.84 16.81 20.99
C TRP A 294 20.47 17.92 20.11
N PRO A 295 21.72 17.80 19.62
CA PRO A 295 22.45 18.92 19.04
C PRO A 295 21.94 19.27 17.64
N ALA A 296 21.98 20.57 17.34
CA ALA A 296 21.75 21.14 16.02
C ALA A 296 22.60 20.45 14.94
N LEU A 297 21.97 20.15 13.79
CA LEU A 297 22.67 19.79 12.56
C LEU A 297 22.29 20.75 11.43
N VAL A 298 23.18 21.71 11.26
CA VAL A 298 23.76 22.28 10.03
C VAL A 298 23.11 21.83 8.71
N GLU A 299 22.63 22.82 7.94
CA GLU A 299 22.37 22.71 6.50
C GLU A 299 23.63 22.30 5.74
N VAL A 300 23.60 21.13 5.08
CA VAL A 300 24.60 20.75 4.07
C VAL A 300 23.92 19.98 2.94
N GLY A 301 23.98 20.55 1.72
CA GLY A 301 24.04 19.80 0.45
C GLY A 301 22.77 19.07 -0.01
N LYS A 302 22.53 19.09 -1.33
CA LYS A 302 21.45 18.38 -2.02
C LYS A 302 21.59 16.86 -1.87
N HIS A 303 21.16 16.29 -0.75
CA HIS A 303 20.97 14.85 -0.60
C HIS A 303 19.53 14.52 -1.01
N VAL A 304 19.40 13.79 -2.12
CA VAL A 304 18.12 13.23 -2.54
C VAL A 304 17.78 12.11 -1.57
N ARG A 305 16.94 12.41 -0.57
CA ARG A 305 16.43 11.40 0.37
C ARG A 305 15.49 10.44 -0.37
N CYS A 306 15.84 9.17 -0.26
CA CYS A 306 14.99 7.99 -0.38
C CYS A 306 15.05 7.30 0.97
#